data_AF-A0A938J8X5-F1
#
_entry.id   AF-A0A938J8X5-F1
#
_cell.length_a   1.000
_cell.length_b   1.000
_cell.length_c   1.000
_cell.angle_alpha   90.00
_cell.angle_beta   90.00
_cell.angle_gamma   90.00
#
_symmetry.space_group_name_H-M   'P 1'
#
loop_
_entity.id
_entity.type
_entity.pdbx_description
1 polymer ?
#
loop_
_entity_poly.entity_id
_entity_poly.type
_entity_poly.pdbx_seq_one_letter_code
_entity_poly.pdbx_strand_id
1 'polypeptide(L)'
;GEPAPEEQGYLHCGPAGAGHFVKMVHNGIEYGMMAAIAEGLNIIHGADAGLRSRDADAETAPLAHPEHYCYAIDVPAVTELWRRGSVVASWLLDLTASALHASPDLHEFAGRVSDSGEGRWTALAAIEEGVPAPVLTAALYSRFSSRGEDLYANKVLSAMRRQFGGHAEKPKE
;
A
#
# COMPACT_ATOMS: atom_id res chain seq x y z
N GLY A 1 -36.61 -8.05 13.22
CA GLY A 1 -36.70 -8.12 14.70
C GLY A 1 -36.06 -6.89 15.27
N GLU A 2 -35.90 -6.81 16.59
CA GLU A 2 -35.02 -5.81 17.20
C GLU A 2 -33.57 -6.04 16.72
N PRO A 3 -32.78 -4.99 16.46
CA PRO A 3 -31.39 -5.13 16.03
C PRO A 3 -30.53 -5.80 17.11
N ALA A 4 -29.72 -6.78 16.71
CA ALA A 4 -28.73 -7.39 17.58
C ALA A 4 -27.62 -6.36 17.97
N PRO A 5 -26.90 -6.56 19.09
CA PRO A 5 -25.81 -5.66 19.51
C PRO A 5 -24.79 -5.32 18.42
N GLU A 6 -24.40 -6.30 17.60
CA GLU A 6 -23.46 -6.12 16.51
C GLU A 6 -24.01 -5.22 15.38
N GLU A 7 -25.33 -5.23 15.16
CA GLU A 7 -26.01 -4.30 14.25
C GLU A 7 -26.06 -2.86 14.82
N GLN A 8 -25.80 -2.70 16.12
CA GLN A 8 -25.68 -1.43 16.82
C GLN A 8 -24.21 -1.00 17.02
N GLY A 9 -23.24 -1.80 16.55
CA GLY A 9 -21.82 -1.45 16.56
C GLY A 9 -21.05 -1.82 17.83
N TYR A 10 -21.56 -2.73 18.68
CA TYR A 10 -20.80 -3.24 19.83
C TYR A 10 -20.98 -4.75 20.01
N LEU A 11 -19.95 -5.42 20.55
CA LEU A 11 -19.96 -6.87 20.75
C LEU A 11 -19.13 -7.28 21.97
N HIS A 12 -19.64 -8.21 22.78
CA HIS A 12 -18.86 -8.91 23.80
C HIS A 12 -18.07 -10.05 23.16
N CYS A 13 -16.79 -9.81 22.87
CA CYS A 13 -15.96 -10.72 22.07
C CYS A 13 -15.47 -11.99 22.79
N GLY A 14 -15.66 -12.12 24.11
CA GLY A 14 -15.18 -13.27 24.89
C GLY A 14 -14.56 -12.89 26.23
N PRO A 15 -13.69 -13.74 26.83
CA PRO A 15 -13.02 -13.45 28.09
C PRO A 15 -12.04 -12.27 27.97
N ALA A 16 -11.42 -11.91 29.09
CA ALA A 16 -10.44 -10.82 29.16
C ALA A 16 -9.37 -10.94 28.03
N GLY A 17 -9.18 -9.85 27.29
CA GLY A 17 -8.26 -9.79 26.14
C GLY A 17 -8.91 -9.99 24.77
N ALA A 18 -10.04 -10.71 24.67
CA ALA A 18 -10.66 -11.03 23.39
C ALA A 18 -11.07 -9.79 22.57
N GLY A 19 -11.59 -8.75 23.23
CA GLY A 19 -11.92 -7.48 22.55
C GLY A 19 -10.70 -6.79 21.95
N HIS A 20 -9.57 -6.76 22.65
CA HIS A 20 -8.31 -6.22 22.13
C HIS A 20 -7.75 -7.06 20.98
N PHE A 21 -7.88 -8.39 21.05
CA PHE A 21 -7.47 -9.28 19.97
C PHE A 21 -8.25 -9.01 18.69
N VAL A 22 -9.59 -8.90 18.78
CA VAL A 22 -10.43 -8.56 17.62
C VAL A 22 -10.04 -7.18 17.05
N LYS A 23 -9.80 -6.18 17.91
CA LYS A 23 -9.38 -4.85 17.48
C LYS A 23 -7.98 -4.85 16.84
N MET A 24 -7.06 -5.66 17.35
CA MET A 24 -5.73 -5.83 16.77
C MET A 24 -5.83 -6.32 15.32
N VAL A 25 -6.59 -7.40 15.08
CA VAL A 25 -6.81 -7.94 13.74
C VAL A 25 -7.54 -6.94 12.83
N HIS A 26 -8.52 -6.19 13.35
CA HIS A 26 -9.16 -5.09 12.63
C HIS A 26 -8.12 -4.09 12.07
N ASN A 27 -7.14 -3.66 12.87
CA ASN A 27 -6.08 -2.76 12.41
C ASN A 27 -5.16 -3.42 11.37
N GLY A 28 -4.92 -4.74 11.47
CA GLY A 28 -4.22 -5.49 10.43
C GLY A 28 -4.98 -5.46 9.10
N ILE A 29 -6.30 -5.69 9.12
CA ILE A 29 -7.17 -5.60 7.94
C ILE A 29 -7.15 -4.18 7.35
N GLU A 30 -7.24 -3.15 8.19
CA GLU A 30 -7.16 -1.75 7.78
C GLU A 30 -5.87 -1.47 6.99
N TYR A 31 -4.72 -1.99 7.45
CA TYR A 31 -3.45 -1.84 6.73
C TYR A 31 -3.51 -2.46 5.33
N GLY A 32 -4.06 -3.67 5.22
CA GLY A 32 -4.21 -4.36 3.94
C GLY A 32 -5.11 -3.59 2.96
N MET A 33 -6.23 -3.06 3.44
CA MET A 33 -7.16 -2.27 2.63
C MET A 33 -6.51 -0.98 2.13
N MET A 34 -5.83 -0.24 3.02
CA MET A 34 -5.12 0.98 2.64
C MET A 34 -4.03 0.71 1.60
N ALA A 35 -3.26 -0.37 1.78
CA ALA A 35 -2.21 -0.76 0.84
C ALA A 35 -2.78 -1.09 -0.54
N ALA A 36 -3.88 -1.85 -0.62
CA ALA A 36 -4.51 -2.19 -1.89
C ALA A 36 -5.00 -0.96 -2.66
N ILE A 37 -5.59 0.02 -1.96
CA ILE A 37 -6.01 1.29 -2.57
C ILE A 37 -4.78 2.08 -3.05
N ALA A 38 -3.75 2.23 -2.21
CA ALA A 38 -2.55 2.99 -2.53
C ALA A 38 -1.79 2.42 -3.74
N GLU A 39 -1.59 1.10 -3.77
CA GLU A 39 -0.92 0.42 -4.89
C GLU A 39 -1.72 0.57 -6.19
N GLY A 40 -3.05 0.38 -6.14
CA GLY A 40 -3.92 0.56 -7.30
C GLY A 40 -3.88 1.98 -7.86
N LEU A 41 -3.94 3.00 -7.01
CA LEU A 41 -3.86 4.39 -7.43
C LEU A 41 -2.47 4.75 -7.96
N ASN A 42 -1.40 4.18 -7.41
CA ASN A 42 -0.04 4.39 -7.93
C ASN A 42 0.13 3.81 -9.34
N ILE A 43 -0.50 2.66 -9.64
CA ILE A 43 -0.54 2.10 -11.00
C ILE A 43 -1.27 3.04 -11.96
N ILE A 44 -2.44 3.58 -11.56
CA ILE A 44 -3.21 4.52 -12.37
C ILE A 44 -2.42 5.81 -12.60
N HIS A 45 -1.77 6.34 -11.56
CA HIS A 45 -0.91 7.51 -11.65
C HIS A 45 0.26 7.28 -12.62
N GLY A 46 0.82 6.07 -12.64
CA GLY A 46 1.89 5.67 -13.56
C GLY A 46 1.44 5.32 -14.98
N ALA A 47 0.14 5.39 -15.30
CA ALA A 47 -0.42 4.97 -16.59
C ALA A 47 -0.05 5.86 -17.77
N ASP A 48 0.67 6.96 -17.53
CA ASP A 48 1.25 7.86 -18.52
C ASP A 48 2.71 7.50 -18.89
N ALA A 49 3.21 6.36 -18.41
CA ALA A 49 4.59 5.92 -18.53
C ALA A 49 5.19 5.98 -19.95
N GLY A 50 4.37 5.80 -20.98
CA GLY A 50 4.75 5.87 -22.39
C GLY A 50 4.88 7.29 -22.95
N LEU A 51 4.34 8.32 -22.27
CA LEU A 51 4.51 9.73 -22.63
C LEU A 51 5.84 10.31 -22.14
N ARG A 52 6.51 9.63 -21.21
CA ARG A 52 7.75 10.09 -20.58
C ARG A 52 8.96 9.53 -21.33
N SER A 53 9.94 10.39 -21.62
CA SER A 53 11.25 9.94 -22.08
C SER A 53 11.93 9.16 -20.95
N ARG A 54 12.43 7.96 -21.25
CA ARG A 54 13.18 7.13 -20.31
C ARG A 54 14.53 6.78 -20.93
N ASP A 55 15.59 6.98 -20.16
CA ASP A 55 16.89 6.45 -20.55
C ASP A 55 16.88 4.92 -20.35
N ALA A 56 17.28 4.19 -21.39
CA ALA A 56 17.48 2.75 -21.27
C ALA A 56 18.83 2.54 -20.56
N ASP A 57 18.78 2.20 -19.27
CA ASP A 57 19.97 1.94 -18.46
C ASP A 57 19.86 0.62 -17.68
N ALA A 58 20.91 0.30 -16.93
CA ALA A 58 20.98 -0.95 -16.17
C ALA A 58 19.97 -1.04 -15.01
N GLU A 59 19.29 0.05 -14.67
CA GLU A 59 18.31 0.14 -13.57
C GLU A 59 16.87 0.21 -14.09
N THR A 60 16.67 0.74 -15.30
CA THR A 60 15.35 0.94 -15.90
C THR A 60 15.13 -0.01 -17.06
N ALA A 61 14.32 -1.05 -16.83
CA ALA A 61 13.87 -1.90 -17.93
C ALA A 61 13.04 -1.08 -18.93
N PRO A 62 13.27 -1.22 -20.25
CA PRO A 62 12.49 -0.52 -21.25
C PRO A 62 11.03 -0.99 -21.24
N LEU A 63 10.10 -0.05 -21.50
CA LEU A 63 8.72 -0.43 -21.82
C LEU A 63 8.71 -1.05 -23.22
N ALA A 64 8.32 -2.32 -23.31
CA ALA A 64 8.22 -3.01 -24.60
C ALA A 64 7.18 -2.37 -25.54
N HIS A 65 6.08 -1.84 -24.96
CA HIS A 65 4.95 -1.25 -25.67
C HIS A 65 4.52 0.06 -25.00
N PRO A 66 5.31 1.15 -25.12
CA PRO A 66 4.97 2.44 -24.50
C PRO A 66 3.62 2.99 -24.95
N GLU A 67 3.20 2.70 -26.19
CA GLU A 67 1.92 3.10 -26.77
C GLU A 67 0.70 2.63 -25.97
N HIS A 68 0.83 1.58 -25.15
CA HIS A 68 -0.23 1.08 -24.29
C HIS A 68 -0.35 1.83 -22.94
N TYR A 69 0.57 2.76 -22.64
CA TYR A 69 0.64 3.46 -21.35
C TYR A 69 0.72 4.96 -21.57
N CYS A 70 -0.15 5.49 -22.43
CA CYS A 70 -0.22 6.91 -22.77
C CYS A 70 -1.46 7.59 -22.16
N TYR A 71 -1.82 7.23 -20.93
CA TYR A 71 -3.04 7.69 -20.28
C TYR A 71 -2.75 8.74 -19.19
N ALA A 72 -3.10 9.99 -19.46
CA ALA A 72 -3.16 11.04 -18.45
C ALA A 72 -4.51 10.95 -17.69
N ILE A 73 -4.53 10.20 -16.59
CA ILE A 73 -5.75 9.92 -15.82
C ILE A 73 -5.86 10.89 -14.64
N ASP A 74 -7.04 11.47 -14.47
CA ASP A 74 -7.41 12.26 -13.28
C ASP A 74 -7.71 11.30 -12.11
N VAL A 75 -6.68 11.02 -11.30
CA VAL A 75 -6.75 10.11 -10.15
C VAL A 75 -7.79 10.58 -9.11
N PRO A 76 -7.87 11.87 -8.71
CA PRO A 76 -8.95 12.37 -7.87
C PRO A 76 -10.34 12.04 -8.41
N ALA A 77 -10.60 12.29 -9.70
CA ALA A 77 -11.89 12.00 -10.31
C ALA A 77 -12.22 10.50 -10.31
N VAL A 78 -11.22 9.62 -10.51
CA VAL A 78 -11.41 8.16 -10.41
C VAL A 78 -11.83 7.76 -9.00
N THR A 79 -11.20 8.32 -7.96
CA THR A 79 -11.59 8.00 -6.59
C THR A 79 -13.00 8.47 -6.26
N GLU A 80 -13.41 9.65 -6.74
CA GLU A 80 -14.78 10.15 -6.58
C GLU A 80 -15.82 9.30 -7.35
N LEU A 81 -15.46 8.83 -8.55
CA LEU A 81 -16.28 7.93 -9.36
C LEU A 81 -16.55 6.62 -8.62
N TRP A 82 -15.53 6.00 -8.05
CA TRP A 82 -15.66 4.70 -7.38
C TRP A 82 -16.50 4.72 -6.10
N ARG A 83 -16.83 5.89 -5.55
CA ARG A 83 -17.71 6.00 -4.39
C ARG A 83 -19.17 5.61 -4.68
N ARG A 84 -19.57 5.54 -5.96
CA ARG A 84 -20.97 5.31 -6.36
C ARG A 84 -21.09 4.11 -7.28
N GLY A 85 -21.70 3.03 -6.78
CA GLY A 85 -22.01 1.83 -7.56
C GLY A 85 -20.83 0.91 -7.85
N SER A 86 -19.63 1.20 -7.31
CA SER A 86 -18.48 0.30 -7.42
C SER A 86 -18.44 -0.71 -6.26
N VAL A 87 -17.78 -1.85 -6.49
CA VAL A 87 -17.55 -2.88 -5.47
C VAL A 87 -16.57 -2.43 -4.40
N VAL A 88 -15.68 -1.48 -4.71
CA VAL A 88 -14.60 -1.03 -3.82
C VAL A 88 -14.98 0.19 -2.97
N ALA A 89 -16.24 0.65 -3.06
CA ALA A 89 -16.78 1.72 -2.23
C ALA A 89 -16.61 1.37 -0.74
N SER A 90 -15.95 2.25 0.01
CA SER A 90 -15.63 2.04 1.42
C SER A 90 -15.31 3.37 2.09
N TRP A 91 -15.33 3.38 3.43
CA TRP A 91 -14.95 4.55 4.21
C TRP A 91 -13.52 5.02 3.92
N LEU A 92 -12.57 4.09 3.74
CA LEU A 92 -11.19 4.44 3.37
C LEU A 92 -11.13 5.13 2.01
N LEU A 93 -11.93 4.68 1.02
CA LEU A 93 -12.03 5.34 -0.28
C LEU A 93 -12.63 6.76 -0.16
N ASP A 94 -13.63 6.96 0.70
CA ASP A 94 -14.20 8.29 0.97
C ASP A 94 -13.13 9.25 1.52
N LEU A 95 -12.28 8.77 2.43
CA LEU A 95 -11.16 9.53 2.99
C LEU A 95 -10.10 9.83 1.91
N THR A 96 -9.76 8.85 1.07
CA THR A 96 -8.82 9.03 -0.04
C THR A 96 -9.32 10.04 -1.06
N ALA A 97 -10.59 9.96 -1.48
CA ALA A 97 -11.19 10.92 -2.40
C ALA A 97 -11.20 12.35 -1.82
N SER A 98 -11.53 12.48 -0.54
CA SER A 98 -11.47 13.77 0.16
C SER A 98 -10.05 14.35 0.18
N ALA A 99 -9.04 13.53 0.47
CA ALA A 99 -7.64 13.96 0.49
C ALA A 99 -7.16 14.39 -0.90
N LEU A 100 -7.42 13.59 -1.93
CA LEU A 100 -7.04 13.89 -3.32
C LEU A 100 -7.81 15.08 -3.91
N HIS A 101 -9.03 15.34 -3.46
CA HIS A 101 -9.74 16.55 -3.83
C HIS A 101 -9.07 17.81 -3.27
N ALA A 102 -8.55 17.73 -2.04
CA ALA A 102 -7.84 18.84 -1.40
C ALA A 102 -6.41 19.03 -1.94
N SER A 103 -5.71 17.93 -2.19
CA SER A 103 -4.33 17.91 -2.72
C SER A 103 -4.18 16.80 -3.76
N PRO A 104 -4.42 17.11 -5.06
CA PRO A 104 -4.38 16.11 -6.14
C PRO A 104 -3.05 15.38 -6.29
N ASP A 105 -1.95 16.03 -5.91
CA ASP A 105 -0.58 15.53 -6.00
C ASP A 105 0.04 15.16 -4.65
N LEU A 106 -0.70 15.37 -3.55
CA LEU A 106 -0.27 15.03 -2.19
C LEU A 106 1.09 15.66 -1.79
N HIS A 107 1.42 16.84 -2.33
CA HIS A 107 2.73 17.47 -2.19
C HIS A 107 3.14 17.78 -0.75
N GLU A 108 2.19 17.86 0.19
CA GLU A 108 2.45 18.05 1.62
C GLU A 108 2.92 16.77 2.34
N PHE A 109 2.79 15.60 1.71
CA PHE A 109 3.13 14.31 2.32
C PHE A 109 4.50 13.80 1.85
N ALA A 110 5.40 13.53 2.79
CA ALA A 110 6.75 13.03 2.50
C ALA A 110 6.83 11.52 2.15
N GLY A 111 5.71 10.79 2.15
CA GLY A 111 5.68 9.36 1.86
C GLY A 111 6.28 8.44 2.93
N ARG A 112 6.63 8.94 4.13
CA ARG A 112 7.12 8.14 5.26
C ARG A 112 5.96 7.71 6.17
N VAL A 113 5.59 6.44 6.13
CA VAL A 113 4.39 5.93 6.80
C VAL A 113 4.74 5.26 8.14
N SER A 114 4.13 5.71 9.23
CA SER A 114 4.29 5.13 10.56
C SER A 114 3.38 3.91 10.79
N ASP A 115 3.68 3.15 11.85
CA ASP A 115 2.87 2.04 12.34
C ASP A 115 2.80 2.09 13.88
N SER A 116 1.63 1.81 14.47
CA SER A 116 1.37 1.97 15.93
C SER A 116 1.54 0.69 16.76
N GLY A 117 1.72 -0.47 16.12
CA GLY A 117 1.95 -1.76 16.78
C GLY A 117 0.95 -2.85 16.41
N GLU A 118 -0.33 -2.53 16.23
CA GLU A 118 -1.38 -3.54 15.99
C GLU A 118 -1.18 -4.33 14.69
N GLY A 119 -0.66 -3.70 13.64
CA GLY A 119 -0.27 -4.41 12.41
C GLY A 119 0.86 -5.43 12.66
N ARG A 120 1.80 -5.12 13.56
CA ARG A 120 2.88 -6.05 13.96
C ARG A 120 2.32 -7.20 14.76
N TRP A 121 1.49 -6.92 15.76
CA TRP A 121 0.89 -7.97 16.60
C TRP A 121 -0.04 -8.89 15.80
N THR A 122 -0.76 -8.36 14.79
CA THR A 122 -1.53 -9.19 13.85
C THR A 122 -0.64 -10.15 13.08
N ALA A 123 0.48 -9.67 12.54
CA ALA A 123 1.43 -10.52 11.81
C ALA A 123 2.05 -11.59 12.71
N LEU A 124 2.40 -11.24 13.96
CA LEU A 124 2.90 -12.20 14.95
C LEU A 124 1.86 -13.25 15.30
N ALA A 125 0.61 -12.85 15.57
CA ALA A 125 -0.47 -13.79 15.85
C ALA A 125 -0.70 -14.77 14.68
N ALA A 126 -0.69 -14.28 13.44
CA ALA A 126 -0.82 -15.13 12.25
C ALA A 126 0.31 -16.18 12.16
N ILE A 127 1.55 -15.81 12.52
CA ILE A 127 2.69 -16.75 12.54
C ILE A 127 2.50 -17.81 13.63
N GLU A 128 2.18 -17.40 14.85
CA GLU A 128 1.99 -18.31 15.99
C GLU A 128 0.83 -19.29 15.76
N GLU A 129 -0.24 -18.83 15.09
CA GLU A 129 -1.40 -19.66 14.74
C GLU A 129 -1.19 -20.51 13.47
N GLY A 130 -0.10 -20.29 12.72
CA GLY A 130 0.13 -20.97 11.43
C GLY A 130 -0.83 -20.53 10.32
N VAL A 131 -1.34 -19.30 10.37
CA VAL A 131 -2.30 -18.72 9.42
C VAL A 131 -1.55 -17.91 8.34
N PRO A 132 -1.70 -18.23 7.05
CA PRO A 132 -1.10 -17.44 5.97
C PRO A 132 -1.72 -16.03 5.91
N ALA A 133 -0.89 -14.98 6.04
CA ALA A 133 -1.32 -13.58 6.00
C ALA A 133 -0.51 -12.69 5.02
N PRO A 134 -0.26 -13.13 3.76
CA PRO A 134 0.68 -12.46 2.86
C PRO A 134 0.33 -10.99 2.60
N VAL A 135 -0.95 -10.66 2.41
CA VAL A 135 -1.41 -9.28 2.15
C VAL A 135 -1.17 -8.38 3.36
N LEU A 136 -1.54 -8.84 4.57
CA LEU A 136 -1.41 -8.04 5.78
C LEU A 136 0.06 -7.82 6.14
N THR A 137 0.90 -8.85 5.94
CA THR A 137 2.34 -8.78 6.15
C THR A 137 3.01 -7.85 5.13
N ALA A 138 2.65 -7.92 3.85
CA ALA A 138 3.19 -7.02 2.82
C ALA A 138 2.81 -5.55 3.08
N ALA A 139 1.56 -5.30 3.48
CA ALA A 139 1.10 -3.97 3.85
C ALA A 139 1.83 -3.39 5.07
N LEU A 140 2.30 -4.24 5.99
CA LEU A 140 3.17 -3.83 7.09
C LEU A 140 4.59 -3.52 6.58
N TYR A 141 5.15 -4.37 5.71
CA TYR A 141 6.51 -4.19 5.19
C TYR A 141 6.66 -2.97 4.29
N SER A 142 5.63 -2.61 3.51
CA SER A 142 5.66 -1.38 2.70
C SER A 142 5.87 -0.14 3.57
N ARG A 143 5.29 -0.10 4.77
CA ARG A 143 5.53 0.97 5.77
C ARG A 143 6.97 0.97 6.26
N PHE A 144 7.59 -0.20 6.43
CA PHE A 144 8.99 -0.30 6.84
C PHE A 144 9.92 0.24 5.74
N SER A 145 9.74 -0.23 4.51
CA SER A 145 10.45 0.27 3.33
C SER A 145 10.27 1.77 3.12
N SER A 146 9.07 2.31 3.36
CA SER A 146 8.82 3.76 3.25
C SER A 146 9.71 4.62 4.17
N ARG A 147 10.30 4.03 5.21
CA ARG A 147 11.21 4.69 6.16
C ARG A 147 12.68 4.45 5.86
N GLY A 148 12.99 3.62 4.85
CA GLY A 148 14.35 3.26 4.43
C GLY A 148 14.90 2.01 5.11
N GLU A 149 14.07 1.22 5.79
CA GLU A 149 14.51 0.01 6.53
C GLU A 149 14.99 -1.12 5.60
N ASP A 150 14.75 -1.02 4.29
CA ASP A 150 15.22 -1.94 3.25
C ASP A 150 16.55 -1.51 2.61
N LEU A 151 17.11 -0.35 2.98
CA LEU A 151 18.30 0.22 2.34
C LEU A 151 19.51 -0.73 2.36
N TYR A 152 19.73 -1.46 3.46
CA TYR A 152 20.84 -2.41 3.52
C TYR A 152 20.63 -3.59 2.57
N ALA A 153 19.41 -4.14 2.52
CA ALA A 153 19.07 -5.22 1.59
C ALA A 153 19.25 -4.75 0.13
N ASN A 154 18.79 -3.54 -0.19
CA ASN A 154 18.94 -2.95 -1.52
C ASN A 154 20.41 -2.77 -1.92
N LYS A 155 21.27 -2.30 -1.01
CA LYS A 155 22.73 -2.22 -1.25
C LYS A 155 23.36 -3.59 -1.52
N VAL A 156 22.92 -4.63 -0.81
CA VAL A 156 23.40 -6.01 -1.04
C VAL A 156 22.98 -6.49 -2.43
N LEU A 157 21.76 -6.17 -2.88
CA LEU A 157 21.31 -6.46 -4.25
C LEU A 157 22.19 -5.77 -5.31
N SER A 158 22.46 -4.46 -5.15
CA SER A 158 23.36 -3.71 -6.04
C SER A 158 24.77 -4.33 -6.05
N ALA A 159 25.30 -4.69 -4.88
CA ALA A 159 26.60 -5.36 -4.77
C ALA A 159 26.63 -6.69 -5.53
N MET A 160 25.60 -7.52 -5.39
CA MET A 160 25.51 -8.80 -6.12
C MET A 160 25.45 -8.56 -7.64
N ARG A 161 24.57 -7.67 -8.11
CA ARG A 161 24.45 -7.35 -9.55
C ARG A 161 25.76 -6.86 -10.17
N ARG A 162 26.54 -6.10 -9.40
CA ARG A 162 27.88 -5.68 -9.80
C ARG A 162 28.84 -6.87 -9.88
N GLN A 163 28.84 -7.77 -8.90
CA GLN A 163 29.77 -8.90 -8.85
C GLN A 163 29.55 -9.92 -9.98
N PHE A 164 28.30 -10.30 -10.26
CA PHE A 164 28.05 -11.33 -11.28
C PHE A 164 27.80 -10.77 -12.69
N GLY A 165 27.23 -9.57 -12.81
CA GLY A 165 26.77 -9.01 -14.08
C GLY A 165 27.53 -7.77 -14.55
N GLY A 166 28.48 -7.27 -13.76
CA GLY A 166 29.22 -6.03 -14.07
C GLY A 166 28.33 -4.78 -14.10
N HIS A 167 27.10 -4.85 -13.58
CA HIS A 167 26.19 -3.70 -13.55
C HIS A 167 26.70 -2.62 -12.60
N ALA A 168 26.92 -1.42 -13.11
CA ALA A 168 27.20 -0.24 -12.30
C ALA A 168 25.89 0.40 -11.85
N GLU A 169 25.71 0.52 -10.53
CA GLU A 169 24.66 1.33 -9.92
C GLU A 169 24.93 2.81 -10.20
N LYS A 170 23.87 3.61 -10.39
CA LYS A 170 24.00 5.06 -10.53
C LYS A 170 24.63 5.69 -9.29
N PRO A 171 25.39 6.79 -9.46
CA PRO A 171 25.87 7.56 -8.32
C PRO A 171 24.70 8.01 -7.44
N LYS A 172 24.93 8.12 -6.13
CA LYS A 172 23.97 8.81 -5.27
C LYS A 172 23.87 10.28 -5.71
N GLU A 173 22.66 10.74 -5.94
CA GLU A 173 22.33 12.17 -6.06
C GLU A 173 22.51 12.90 -4.72
#